data_AF-A0AAV4FBW1-F1
#
_entry.id   AF-A0AAV4FBW1-F1
#
_cell.length_a   1.000
_cell.length_b   1.000
_cell.length_c   1.000
_cell.angle_alpha   90.00
_cell.angle_beta   90.00
_cell.angle_gamma   90.00
#
_symmetry.space_group_name_H-M   'P 1'
#
loop_
_entity.id
_entity.type
_entity.pdbx_description
1 polymer ?
#
loop_
_entity_poly.entity_id
_entity_poly.type
_entity_poly.pdbx_seq_one_letter_code
_entity_poly.pdbx_strand_id
1 'polypeptide(L)'
;MYYVVPFECPGFGIRKSIGHVDFWPNGGQHQPGCPEETWGILVMLNFEADFTRGACSHSRAVSLFIDSIELCRYDPDGKCTMGYHTSPKCRGDYYPDTLSEEPFC
;
A
#
# COMPACT_ATOMS: atom_id res chain seq x y z
N MET A 1 -3.27 -2.70 11.91
CA MET A 1 -4.44 -2.95 11.04
C MET A 1 -5.00 -1.58 10.69
N TYR A 2 -5.05 -1.11 9.45
CA TYR A 2 -4.99 -1.78 8.15
C TYR A 2 -4.32 -0.84 7.16
N TYR A 3 -3.62 -1.41 6.18
CA TYR A 3 -3.11 -0.71 5.02
C TYR A 3 -4.24 0.05 4.33
N VAL A 4 -3.96 1.29 3.95
CA VAL A 4 -4.93 2.16 3.32
C VAL A 4 -4.46 2.40 1.89
N VAL A 5 -5.12 1.77 0.92
CA VAL A 5 -4.82 1.87 -0.52
C VAL A 5 -5.84 2.82 -1.18
N PRO A 6 -5.56 4.14 -1.30
CA PRO A 6 -6.43 5.08 -2.00
C PRO A 6 -6.51 4.88 -3.53
N PHE A 7 -7.60 4.24 -3.99
CA PHE A 7 -8.31 4.42 -5.27
C PHE A 7 -7.46 4.66 -6.52
N GLU A 8 -7.30 3.64 -7.35
CA GLU A 8 -7.63 3.78 -8.78
C GLU A 8 -8.60 2.71 -9.33
N CYS A 9 -9.13 1.84 -8.45
CA CYS A 9 -10.24 0.92 -8.74
C CYS A 9 -11.26 1.00 -7.58
N PRO A 10 -12.57 1.16 -7.83
CA PRO A 10 -13.54 1.50 -6.80
C PRO A 10 -13.84 0.29 -5.90
N GLY A 11 -13.09 0.11 -4.81
CA GLY A 11 -13.57 -0.77 -3.73
C GLY A 11 -12.55 -1.44 -2.82
N PHE A 12 -11.24 -1.39 -3.11
CA PHE A 12 -10.27 -2.20 -2.37
C PHE A 12 -9.56 -1.48 -1.21
N GLY A 13 -9.76 -0.17 -1.03
CA GLY A 13 -9.15 0.56 0.08
C GLY A 13 -9.98 1.74 0.58
N ILE A 14 -9.54 2.28 1.72
CA ILE A 14 -10.18 3.41 2.42
C ILE A 14 -9.36 4.69 2.13
N ARG A 15 -9.90 5.90 2.32
CA ARG A 15 -9.13 7.17 2.19
C ARG A 15 -9.18 8.01 3.48
N LYS A 16 -9.34 7.33 4.61
CA LYS A 16 -9.54 7.93 5.92
C LYS A 16 -8.60 7.23 6.89
N SER A 17 -7.86 8.03 7.66
CA SER A 17 -7.09 7.58 8.80
C SER A 17 -8.05 7.00 9.86
N ILE A 18 -7.90 5.72 10.18
CA ILE A 18 -8.78 4.98 11.10
C ILE A 18 -8.00 4.21 12.18
N GLY A 19 -6.67 4.20 12.09
CA GLY A 19 -5.79 3.55 13.05
C GLY A 19 -5.30 4.50 14.14
N HIS A 20 -4.52 3.93 15.06
CA HIS A 20 -3.65 4.75 15.89
C HIS A 20 -2.56 5.39 15.04
N VAL A 21 -2.06 4.61 14.08
CA VAL A 21 -1.08 4.98 13.07
C VAL A 21 -1.53 4.40 11.74
N ASP A 22 -1.46 5.19 10.68
CA ASP A 22 -1.84 4.81 9.33
C ASP A 22 -0.63 5.06 8.40
N PHE A 23 -0.19 4.00 7.70
CA PHE A 23 0.92 4.09 6.76
C PHE A 23 0.39 4.11 5.32
N TRP A 24 0.95 5.01 4.53
CA TRP A 24 0.56 5.32 3.16
C TRP A 24 1.78 5.14 2.24
N PRO A 25 2.24 3.90 2.02
CA PRO A 25 3.45 3.65 1.25
C PRO A 25 3.32 4.25 -0.16
N ASN A 26 4.33 4.99 -0.61
CA ASN A 26 4.35 5.70 -1.90
C ASN A 26 3.13 6.63 -2.09
N GLY A 27 2.64 7.25 -1.00
CA GLY A 27 1.44 8.09 -1.03
C GLY A 27 0.11 7.31 -0.99
N GLY A 28 0.17 5.97 -0.89
CA GLY A 28 -0.95 5.06 -0.70
C GLY A 28 -1.73 4.69 -1.97
N GLN A 29 -1.55 5.39 -3.09
CA GLN A 29 -2.45 5.22 -4.24
C GLN A 29 -2.05 4.03 -5.11
N HIS A 30 -1.10 4.27 -6.01
CA HIS A 30 -0.55 3.29 -6.91
C HIS A 30 0.81 2.83 -6.39
N GLN A 31 1.03 1.52 -6.34
CA GLN A 31 2.28 0.97 -5.82
C GLN A 31 3.28 0.74 -6.96
N PRO A 32 4.57 1.06 -6.78
CA PRO A 32 5.59 0.79 -7.78
C PRO A 32 5.59 -0.69 -8.19
N GLY A 33 5.79 -0.94 -9.48
CA GLY A 33 5.78 -2.28 -10.07
C GLY A 33 4.39 -2.83 -10.41
N CYS A 34 3.31 -2.13 -10.05
CA CYS A 34 1.97 -2.48 -10.51
C CYS A 34 1.67 -1.88 -11.91
N PRO A 35 0.84 -2.54 -12.74
CA PRO A 35 0.44 -1.97 -14.03
C PRO A 35 -0.42 -0.72 -13.83
N GLU A 36 -0.20 0.32 -14.64
CA GLU A 36 -1.01 1.54 -14.58
C GLU A 36 -2.51 1.24 -14.71
N GLU A 37 -3.29 1.90 -13.88
CA GLU A 37 -4.74 1.82 -13.90
C GLU A 37 -5.23 2.68 -15.07
N THR A 38 -5.68 2.05 -16.15
CA THR A 38 -6.18 2.78 -17.32
C THR A 38 -7.64 3.12 -17.09
N TRP A 39 -7.93 4.40 -16.86
CA TRP A 39 -9.27 4.90 -16.71
C TRP A 39 -9.98 5.05 -18.05
N GLY A 40 -11.07 4.31 -18.26
CA GLY A 40 -11.91 4.48 -19.44
C GLY A 40 -13.14 3.58 -19.42
N ILE A 41 -14.22 4.04 -20.07
CA ILE A 41 -15.49 3.31 -20.21
C ILE A 41 -15.27 1.89 -20.75
N LEU A 42 -14.28 1.69 -21.63
CA LEU A 42 -13.93 0.37 -22.21
C LEU A 42 -13.28 -0.59 -21.22
N VAL A 43 -12.61 -0.10 -20.18
CA VAL A 43 -11.92 -0.92 -19.15
C VAL A 43 -12.92 -1.39 -18.10
N MET A 44 -13.91 -0.55 -17.74
CA MET A 44 -15.02 -0.92 -16.87
C MET A 44 -15.90 -2.06 -17.46
N LEU A 45 -15.87 -2.25 -18.79
CA LEU A 45 -16.54 -3.36 -19.47
C LEU A 45 -15.71 -4.66 -19.43
N ASN A 46 -14.41 -4.57 -19.14
CA ASN A 46 -13.47 -5.69 -19.02
C ASN A 46 -13.07 -5.88 -17.55
N PHE A 47 -14.04 -6.30 -16.74
CA PHE A 47 -13.92 -6.50 -15.29
C PHE A 47 -12.68 -7.33 -14.88
N GLU A 48 -12.30 -8.35 -15.64
CA GLU A 48 -11.12 -9.17 -15.32
C GLU A 48 -9.80 -8.39 -15.37
N ALA A 49 -9.64 -7.49 -16.35
CA ALA A 49 -8.42 -6.72 -16.51
C ALA A 49 -8.29 -5.64 -15.44
N ASP A 50 -9.41 -5.02 -15.06
CA ASP A 50 -9.47 -3.98 -14.02
C ASP A 50 -9.27 -4.57 -12.61
N PHE A 51 -9.91 -5.72 -12.35
CA PHE A 51 -9.71 -6.48 -11.12
C PHE A 51 -8.24 -6.86 -10.92
N THR A 52 -7.55 -7.32 -11.97
CA THR A 52 -6.15 -7.74 -11.86
C THR A 52 -5.21 -6.56 -11.55
N ARG A 53 -5.50 -5.36 -12.08
CA ARG A 53 -4.67 -4.17 -11.87
C ARG A 53 -4.86 -3.55 -10.48
N GLY A 54 -6.11 -3.29 -10.09
CA GLY A 54 -6.44 -2.81 -8.74
C GLY A 54 -6.05 -3.81 -7.65
N ALA A 55 -6.10 -5.12 -7.93
CA ALA A 55 -5.64 -6.16 -7.02
C ALA A 55 -4.13 -6.14 -6.79
N CYS A 56 -3.31 -5.64 -7.73
CA CYS A 56 -1.85 -5.55 -7.53
C CYS A 56 -1.52 -4.56 -6.41
N SER A 57 -1.95 -3.30 -6.54
CA SER A 57 -1.72 -2.27 -5.51
C SER A 57 -2.38 -2.64 -4.18
N HIS A 58 -3.57 -3.26 -4.24
CA HIS A 58 -4.26 -3.75 -3.04
C HIS A 58 -3.48 -4.86 -2.32
N SER A 59 -3.00 -5.87 -3.05
CA SER A 59 -2.28 -7.01 -2.46
C SER A 59 -0.88 -6.63 -1.95
N ARG A 60 -0.27 -5.56 -2.46
CA ARG A 60 1.02 -5.02 -1.97
C ARG A 60 1.03 -4.76 -0.47
N ALA A 61 -0.12 -4.38 0.12
CA ALA A 61 -0.28 -4.26 1.57
C ALA A 61 0.19 -5.51 2.33
N VAL A 62 -0.18 -6.69 1.83
CA VAL A 62 0.17 -7.97 2.44
C VAL A 62 1.65 -8.27 2.25
N SER A 63 2.19 -8.08 1.04
CA SER A 63 3.62 -8.26 0.76
C SER A 63 4.50 -7.39 1.65
N LEU A 64 4.18 -6.08 1.76
CA LEU A 64 4.91 -5.15 2.61
C LEU A 64 4.86 -5.58 4.08
N PHE A 65 3.73 -6.10 4.56
CA PHE A 65 3.64 -6.61 5.93
C PHE A 65 4.55 -7.82 6.13
N ILE A 66 4.50 -8.79 5.22
CA ILE A 66 5.33 -10.00 5.29
C ILE A 66 6.81 -9.63 5.30
N ASP A 67 7.23 -8.80 4.35
CA ASP A 67 8.61 -8.33 4.25
C ASP A 67 9.06 -7.61 5.52
N SER A 68 8.17 -6.86 6.17
CA SER A 68 8.49 -6.12 7.40
C SER A 68 8.82 -7.00 8.61
N ILE A 69 8.51 -8.30 8.56
CA ILE A 69 8.75 -9.21 9.70
C ILE A 69 10.27 -9.45 9.84
N GLU A 70 10.94 -9.80 8.73
CA GLU A 70 12.34 -10.26 8.74
C GLU A 70 13.22 -9.62 7.67
N LEU A 71 12.67 -9.21 6.52
CA LEU A 71 13.46 -8.79 5.35
C LEU A 71 13.69 -7.29 5.30
N CYS A 72 12.65 -6.50 5.61
CA CYS A 72 12.64 -5.07 5.39
C CYS A 72 12.38 -4.29 6.69
N ARG A 73 13.10 -3.18 6.85
CA ARG A 73 12.77 -2.13 7.81
C ARG A 73 12.43 -0.86 7.05
N TYR A 74 11.13 -0.61 6.91
CA TYR A 74 10.62 0.55 6.20
C TYR A 74 10.69 1.79 7.08
N ASP A 75 11.41 2.80 6.62
CA ASP A 75 11.67 4.05 7.35
C ASP A 75 12.29 3.81 8.74
N PRO A 76 13.50 3.21 8.81
CA PRO A 76 14.15 2.84 10.08
C PRO A 76 14.64 4.07 10.86
N ASP A 77 15.03 5.13 10.15
CA ASP A 77 15.50 6.40 10.73
C ASP A 77 14.36 7.40 10.94
N GLY A 78 13.16 7.08 10.44
CA GLY A 78 11.98 7.88 10.59
C GLY A 78 11.38 7.84 11.99
N LYS A 79 10.33 8.64 12.16
CA LYS A 79 9.60 8.72 13.43
C LYS A 79 8.88 7.42 13.78
N CYS A 80 8.48 6.64 12.77
CA CYS A 80 7.74 5.40 12.92
C CYS A 80 8.06 4.43 11.78
N THR A 81 8.66 3.29 12.12
CA THR A 81 8.88 2.19 11.18
C THR A 81 7.56 1.53 10.82
N MET A 82 7.31 1.32 9.51
CA MET A 82 6.11 0.62 9.03
C MET A 82 6.25 -0.90 9.19
N GLY A 83 5.15 -1.55 9.58
CA GLY A 83 5.02 -3.02 9.57
C GLY A 83 5.14 -3.66 10.95
N TYR A 84 5.70 -4.87 11.02
CA TYR A 84 5.73 -5.69 12.24
C TYR A 84 6.39 -5.01 13.43
N HIS A 85 7.48 -4.27 13.19
CA HIS A 85 8.26 -3.58 14.23
C HIS A 85 7.72 -2.18 14.59
N THR A 86 6.48 -1.84 14.20
CA THR A 86 5.87 -0.55 14.51
C THR A 86 5.76 -0.35 16.02
N SER A 87 6.29 0.76 16.53
CA SER A 87 6.18 1.10 17.96
C SER A 87 4.72 1.32 18.37
N PRO A 88 4.26 0.79 19.53
CA PRO A 88 2.90 1.01 20.02
C PRO A 88 2.62 2.48 20.38
N LYS A 89 3.65 3.33 20.44
CA LYS A 89 3.54 4.78 20.65
C LYS A 89 3.33 5.57 19.37
N CYS A 90 3.48 4.94 18.20
CA CYS A 90 3.31 5.60 16.91
C CYS A 90 1.88 6.13 16.76
N ARG A 91 1.76 7.39 16.35
CA ARG A 91 0.49 8.06 16.10
C ARG A 91 0.53 8.91 14.84
N GLY A 92 -0.60 8.97 14.15
CA GLY A 92 -0.79 9.79 12.94
C GLY A 92 -0.45 9.07 11.64
N ASP A 93 -0.33 9.86 10.58
CA ASP A 93 -0.16 9.36 9.21
C ASP A 93 1.33 9.43 8.79
N TYR A 94 1.84 8.36 8.18
CA TYR A 94 3.23 8.25 7.70
C TYR A 94 3.27 7.77 6.25
N TYR A 95 4.28 8.23 5.51
CA TYR A 95 4.37 8.04 4.06
C TYR A 95 5.75 7.46 3.69
N PRO A 96 6.04 6.18 4.03
CA PRO A 96 7.30 5.56 3.65
C PRO A 96 7.33 5.28 2.14
N ASP A 97 8.51 5.29 1.54
CA ASP A 97 8.70 4.87 0.15
C ASP A 97 9.08 3.38 0.08
N THR A 98 8.69 2.70 -1.01
CA THR A 98 9.02 1.28 -1.26
C THR A 98 9.46 1.10 -2.70
N LEU A 99 10.17 0.00 -2.99
CA LEU A 99 10.62 -0.33 -4.34
C LEU A 99 9.51 -0.97 -5.19
N SER A 100 9.79 -1.17 -6.48
CA SER A 100 8.90 -1.82 -7.44
C SER A 100 9.04 -3.34 -7.50
N GLU A 101 10.14 -3.89 -6.97
CA GLU A 101 10.50 -5.31 -7.04
C GLU A 101 10.79 -5.87 -5.65
N GLU A 102 10.70 -7.19 -5.48
CA GLU A 102 10.99 -7.86 -4.21
C GLU A 102 12.51 -7.93 -3.92
N PRO A 103 12.91 -7.80 -2.64
CA PRO A 103 12.09 -7.33 -1.51
C PRO A 103 11.78 -5.83 -1.67
N PHE A 104 10.61 -5.37 -1.23
CA PHE A 104 10.14 -4.00 -1.54
C PHE A 104 10.81 -2.88 -0.70
N CYS A 105 11.94 -3.15 -0.08
CA CYS A 105 12.85 -2.17 0.52
C CYS A 105 14.12 -2.05 -0.34
#